data_AF-A0A3S1N283-F1
#
_entry.id   AF-A0A3S1N283-F1
#
_cell.length_a   1.000
_cell.length_b   1.000
_cell.length_c   1.000
_cell.angle_alpha   90.00
_cell.angle_beta   90.00
_cell.angle_gamma   90.00
#
_symmetry.space_group_name_H-M   'P 1'
#
loop_
_entity.id
_entity.type
_entity.pdbx_description
1 polymer ?
#
loop_
_entity_poly.entity_id
_entity_poly.type
_entity_poly.pdbx_seq_one_letter_code
_entity_poly.pdbx_strand_id
1 'polypeptide(L)' 'MSEAVKVEVGLGDRAYDILIGAGLLARSGEEIGRRLPGTRAAIVTDENVAAAHLDTLKAGLGKGGIQSAVITLPAGEK' A
#
# COMPACT_ATOMS: atom_id res chain seq x y z
N MET A 1 -20.08 -1.88 3.81
CA MET A 1 -18.86 -1.55 3.06
C MET A 1 -18.62 -2.69 2.09
N SER A 2 -18.45 -2.40 0.81
CA SER A 2 -18.29 -3.44 -0.22
C SER A 2 -16.98 -4.20 -0.01
N GLU A 3 -17.03 -5.52 -0.16
CA GLU A 3 -15.83 -6.37 -0.18
C GLU A 3 -14.94 -6.00 -1.36
N ALA A 4 -13.61 -6.08 -1.19
CA ALA A 4 -12.68 -5.76 -2.26
C ALA A 4 -12.75 -6.87 -3.33
N VAL A 5 -12.83 -6.47 -4.60
CA VAL A 5 -12.72 -7.40 -5.73
C VAL A 5 -11.25 -7.72 -5.95
N LYS A 6 -10.97 -8.98 -6.25
CA LYS A 6 -9.63 -9.51 -6.50
C LYS A 6 -9.49 -9.90 -7.96
N VAL A 7 -8.44 -9.40 -8.62
CA VAL A 7 -8.09 -9.78 -10.00
C VAL A 7 -6.69 -10.40 -10.00
N GLU A 8 -6.57 -11.65 -10.44
CA GLU A 8 -5.29 -12.32 -10.57
C GLU A 8 -4.61 -11.96 -11.90
N VAL A 9 -3.32 -11.65 -11.85
CA VAL A 9 -2.48 -11.41 -13.03
C VAL A 9 -1.51 -12.57 -13.19
N GLY A 10 -1.72 -13.39 -14.23
CA GLY A 10 -0.92 -14.59 -14.51
C GLY A 10 0.41 -14.30 -15.21
N LEU A 11 1.45 -13.93 -14.46
CA LEU A 11 2.81 -13.73 -14.97
C LEU A 11 3.75 -14.92 -14.68
N GLY A 12 3.21 -16.14 -14.67
CA GLY A 12 3.91 -17.36 -14.28
C GLY A 12 4.29 -17.33 -12.79
N ASP A 13 5.56 -17.61 -12.48
CA ASP A 13 6.08 -17.61 -11.10
C ASP A 13 5.98 -16.26 -10.37
N ARG A 14 5.67 -15.18 -11.11
CA ARG A 14 5.49 -13.82 -10.57
C ARG A 14 4.03 -13.39 -10.56
N ALA A 15 3.09 -14.34 -10.56
CA ALA A 15 1.67 -14.02 -10.46
C ALA A 15 1.35 -13.24 -9.18
N TYR A 16 0.41 -12.29 -9.27
CA TYR A 16 0.00 -11.48 -8.14
C TYR A 16 -1.47 -11.06 -8.24
N ASP A 17 -2.06 -10.73 -7.09
CA ASP A 17 -3.43 -10.26 -6.96
C ASP A 17 -3.51 -8.72 -6.96
N ILE A 18 -4.48 -8.16 -7.68
CA ILE A 18 -4.85 -6.75 -7.61
C ILE A 18 -6.07 -6.57 -6.70
N LEU A 19 -5.84 -5.81 -5.62
CA LEU A 19 -6.77 -5.21 -4.66
C LEU A 19 -7.68 -4.11 -5.24
N ILE A 20 -8.97 -4.31 -5.53
CA ILE A 20 -9.87 -3.21 -5.97
C ILE A 20 -11.04 -3.02 -5.01
N GLY A 21 -11.05 -1.90 -4.28
CA GLY A 21 -12.14 -1.58 -3.36
C GLY A 21 -11.90 -0.31 -2.54
N ALA A 22 -12.98 0.19 -1.93
CA ALA A 22 -12.90 1.37 -1.08
C ALA A 22 -12.16 1.08 0.24
N GLY A 23 -11.43 2.07 0.75
CA GLY A 23 -10.79 2.02 2.06
C GLY A 23 -9.64 1.02 2.19
N LEU A 24 -9.10 0.49 1.09
CA LEU A 24 -7.97 -0.45 1.13
C LEU A 24 -6.71 0.20 1.72
N LEU A 25 -6.47 1.48 1.46
CA LEU A 25 -5.30 2.19 1.99
C LEU A 25 -5.26 2.20 3.53
N ALA A 26 -6.42 2.40 4.16
CA ALA A 26 -6.55 2.39 5.62
C ALA A 26 -6.43 0.98 6.23
N ARG A 27 -6.57 -0.07 5.42
CA ARG A 27 -6.42 -1.49 5.78
C ARG A 27 -5.11 -2.10 5.25
N SER A 28 -4.23 -1.28 4.70
CA SER A 28 -2.99 -1.72 4.04
C SER A 28 -2.11 -2.61 4.94
N GLY A 29 -1.98 -2.29 6.22
CA GLY A 29 -1.19 -3.08 7.16
C GLY A 29 -1.71 -4.51 7.34
N GLU A 30 -3.03 -4.70 7.33
CA GLU A 30 -3.64 -6.03 7.40
C GLU A 30 -3.37 -6.82 6.11
N GLU A 31 -3.60 -6.21 4.95
CA GLU A 31 -3.39 -6.86 3.66
C GLU A 31 -1.92 -7.24 3.43
N ILE A 32 -1.00 -6.33 3.74
CA ILE A 32 0.43 -6.58 3.57
C ILE A 32 0.90 -7.58 4.63
N GLY A 33 0.49 -7.45 5.88
CA GLY A 33 0.90 -8.33 6.98
C GLY A 33 0.48 -9.79 6.78
N ARG A 34 -0.69 -10.03 6.17
CA ARG A 34 -1.15 -11.38 5.79
C ARG A 34 -0.24 -12.06 4.76
N ARG A 35 0.40 -11.28 3.88
CA ARG A 35 1.26 -11.77 2.78
C ARG A 35 2.74 -11.78 3.16
N LEU A 36 3.18 -10.81 3.96
CA LEU A 36 4.57 -10.57 4.36
C LEU A 36 4.66 -10.32 5.88
N PRO A 37 4.56 -11.37 6.71
CA PRO A 37 4.61 -11.23 8.16
C PRO A 37 5.94 -10.64 8.65
N GLY A 38 5.90 -9.72 9.62
CA GLY A 38 7.09 -9.13 10.24
C GLY A 38 7.88 -8.16 9.34
N THR A 39 7.31 -7.74 8.21
CA THR A 39 7.99 -6.86 7.26
C THR A 39 8.11 -5.41 7.75
N ARG A 40 9.01 -4.67 7.13
CA ARG A 40 9.14 -3.21 7.21
C ARG A 40 8.96 -2.63 5.81
N ALA A 41 8.38 -1.44 5.71
CA ALA A 41 8.09 -0.80 4.44
C ALA A 41 8.91 0.47 4.23
N ALA A 42 9.31 0.72 2.98
CA ALA A 42 9.71 2.05 2.53
C ALA A 42 8.61 2.59 1.61
N ILE A 43 8.07 3.76 1.92
CA ILE A 43 7.06 4.46 1.12
C ILE A 43 7.80 5.45 0.24
N VAL A 44 7.68 5.28 -1.08
CA VAL A 44 8.21 6.22 -2.08
C VAL A 44 7.02 6.85 -2.79
N THR A 45 6.93 8.18 -2.79
CA THR A 45 5.80 8.93 -3.34
C THR A 45 6.24 10.32 -3.78
N ASP A 46 5.49 10.96 -4.67
CA ASP A 46 5.64 12.40 -4.93
C ASP A 46 4.89 13.26 -3.90
N GLU A 47 5.17 14.57 -3.93
CA GLU A 47 4.56 15.59 -3.05
C GLU A 47 3.03 15.70 -3.15
N ASN A 48 2.46 15.58 -4.36
CA ASN A 48 1.01 15.71 -4.55
C ASN A 48 0.27 14.51 -3.97
N VAL A 49 0.77 13.31 -4.25
CA VAL A 49 0.21 12.06 -3.72
C VAL A 49 0.45 11.98 -2.21
N ALA A 50 1.60 12.46 -1.73
CA ALA A 50 1.90 12.50 -0.31
C ALA A 50 0.88 13.35 0.45
N ALA A 51 0.59 14.56 -0.04
CA ALA A 51 -0.38 15.46 0.57
C ALA A 51 -1.79 14.86 0.69
N ALA A 52 -2.20 14.01 -0.27
CA ALA A 52 -3.53 13.41 -0.28
C ALA A 52 -3.63 12.08 0.48
N HIS A 53 -2.58 11.25 0.49
CA HIS A 53 -2.71 9.83 0.84
C HIS A 53 -1.71 9.32 1.88
N LEU A 54 -0.57 10.00 2.09
CA LEU A 54 0.52 9.48 2.91
C LEU A 54 0.09 9.17 4.34
N ASP A 55 -0.65 10.07 4.98
CA ASP A 55 -1.06 9.90 6.37
C ASP A 55 -2.02 8.73 6.55
N THR A 56 -2.93 8.52 5.59
CA THR A 56 -3.85 7.37 5.60
C THR A 56 -3.08 6.06 5.44
N LEU A 57 -2.11 6.01 4.53
CA LEU A 57 -1.27 4.82 4.34
C LEU A 57 -0.41 4.52 5.57
N LYS A 58 0.28 5.53 6.12
CA LYS A 58 1.11 5.37 7.33
C LYS A 58 0.27 4.86 8.51
N ALA A 59 -0.92 5.42 8.72
CA ALA A 59 -1.83 4.96 9.76
C ALA A 59 -2.30 3.52 9.52
N GLY A 60 -2.62 3.16 8.27
CA GLY A 60 -3.01 1.81 7.88
C GLY A 60 -1.90 0.77 8.11
N LEU A 61 -0.66 1.10 7.74
CA LEU A 61 0.51 0.26 7.98
C LEU A 61 0.79 0.09 9.48
N GLY A 62 0.71 1.19 10.25
CA GLY A 62 0.90 1.18 11.70
C GLY A 62 -0.11 0.27 12.43
N LYS A 63 -1.38 0.24 11.99
CA LYS A 63 -2.39 -0.70 12.53
C LYS A 63 -2.02 -2.17 12.30
N GLY A 64 -1.32 -2.48 11.23
CA GLY A 64 -0.77 -3.80 10.95
C GLY A 64 0.59 -4.09 11.61
N GLY A 65 1.10 -3.17 12.44
CA GLY A 65 2.42 -3.29 13.06
C GLY A 65 3.59 -3.12 12.11
N ILE A 66 3.36 -2.62 10.89
CA ILE A 66 4.40 -2.44 9.87
C ILE A 66 5.06 -1.08 10.07
N GLN A 67 6.34 -1.08 10.43
CA GLN A 67 7.13 0.14 10.48
C GLN A 67 7.42 0.64 9.07
N SER A 68 7.19 1.94 8.83
CA SER A 68 7.41 2.56 7.53
C SER A 68 8.39 3.73 7.58
N ALA A 69 9.34 3.77 6.65
CA ALA A 69 10.11 4.98 6.32
C ALA A 69 9.47 5.69 5.11
N VAL A 70 9.66 7.00 4.97
CA VAL A 70 9.07 7.78 3.87
C VAL A 70 10.16 8.52 3.11
N ILE A 71 10.11 8.43 1.78
CA ILE A 71 10.92 9.19 0.85
C ILE A 71 9.96 9.91 -0.08
N THR A 72 9.92 11.24 0.02
CA THR A 72 9.10 12.09 -0.83
C THR A 72 9.96 12.71 -1.92
N LEU A 73 9.48 12.66 -3.16
CA LEU A 73 10.14 13.23 -4.33
C LEU A 73 9.34 14.42 -4.89
N PRO A 74 9.99 15.37 -5.58
CA PRO A 74 9.27 16.37 -6.37
C PRO A 74 8.33 15.70 -7.38
N ALA A 75 7.16 16.28 -7.60
CA ALA A 75 6.24 15.75 -8.61
C ALA A 75 6.72 16.08 -10.03
N GLY A 76 6.80 15.05 -10.89
CA GLY A 76 7.15 15.21 -12.30
C GLY A 76 7.94 14.03 -12.84
N GLU A 77 7.90 13.87 -14.16
CA GLU A 77 8.61 12.81 -14.89
C GLU A 77 10.09 13.17 -15.19
N LYS A 78 10.49 14.41 -14.91
CA LYS A 78 11.79 14.99 -15.32
C LYS A 78 12.77 15.09 -14.18
#